data_AF-A0A4D4LDJ0-F1
#
_entry.id   AF-A0A4D4LDJ0-F1
#
_cell.length_a   1.000
_cell.length_b   1.000
_cell.length_c   1.000
_cell.angle_alpha   90.00
_cell.angle_beta   90.00
_cell.angle_gamma   90.00
#
_symmetry.space_group_name_H-M   'P 1'
#
loop_
_entity.id
_entity.type
_entity.pdbx_description
1 polymer ?
#
loop_
_entity_poly.entity_id
_entity_poly.type
_entity_poly.pdbx_seq_one_letter_code
_entity_poly.pdbx_strand_id
1 'polypeptide(L)'
;MEGMAGSALDGFSPATRGWFTGAFTAPTPAQEGAWRAIGAGSDVLVVAPTGSGKTLAAFLAALDKLAGEPPPAETKKRCRVLYVSPLKALAVDVERNLRSPLTGIRQEAVRLGMPEPEIQVGTRSGDTRPPSAALWPPARRTS
;
A
#
# COMPACT_ATOMS: atom_id res chain seq x y z
N MET A 1 -17.30 -21.18 23.56
CA MET A 1 -17.58 -21.29 22.11
C MET A 1 -17.11 -19.97 21.48
N GLU A 2 -15.78 -19.78 21.42
CA GLU A 2 -15.18 -18.64 20.71
C GLU A 2 -15.41 -18.86 19.22
N GLY A 3 -16.30 -18.07 18.64
CA GLY A 3 -16.67 -18.17 17.24
C GLY A 3 -15.43 -18.06 16.35
N MET A 4 -15.38 -18.90 15.33
CA MET A 4 -14.41 -18.82 14.24
C MET A 4 -14.59 -17.49 13.47
N ALA A 5 -14.16 -16.39 14.05
CA ALA A 5 -13.96 -15.16 13.29
C ALA A 5 -12.85 -15.46 12.28
N GLY A 6 -13.20 -15.61 10.99
CA GLY A 6 -12.23 -15.77 9.90
C GLY A 6 -11.16 -14.70 9.98
N SER A 7 -9.94 -15.02 9.55
CA SER A 7 -8.80 -14.10 9.63
C SER A 7 -9.15 -12.80 8.92
N ALA A 8 -8.68 -11.65 9.43
CA ALA A 8 -8.85 -10.38 8.72
C ALA A 8 -8.23 -10.42 7.31
N LEU A 9 -7.26 -11.33 7.11
CA LEU A 9 -6.65 -11.61 5.81
C LEU A 9 -7.65 -12.15 4.78
N ASP A 10 -8.75 -12.75 5.22
CA ASP A 10 -9.82 -13.26 4.34
C ASP A 10 -10.59 -12.13 3.63
N GLY A 11 -10.46 -10.89 4.10
CA GLY A 11 -11.02 -9.71 3.44
C GLY A 11 -10.16 -9.14 2.30
N PHE A 12 -8.93 -9.62 2.13
CA PHE A 12 -8.02 -9.15 1.08
C PHE A 12 -8.24 -9.87 -0.25
N SER A 13 -7.86 -9.21 -1.35
CA SER A 13 -7.87 -9.83 -2.68
C SER A 13 -7.01 -11.10 -2.74
N PRO A 14 -7.30 -12.02 -3.68
CA PRO A 14 -6.54 -13.27 -3.81
C PRO A 14 -5.03 -13.07 -3.99
N ALA A 15 -4.62 -12.06 -4.77
CA ALA A 15 -3.20 -11.77 -5.01
C ALA A 15 -2.49 -11.29 -3.74
N THR A 16 -3.12 -10.38 -2.98
CA THR A 16 -2.55 -9.88 -1.73
C THR A 16 -2.50 -10.95 -0.65
N ARG A 17 -3.55 -11.78 -0.55
CA ARG A 17 -3.58 -12.92 0.37
C ARG A 17 -2.50 -13.94 0.02
N GLY A 18 -2.41 -14.33 -1.26
CA GLY A 18 -1.40 -15.26 -1.76
C GLY A 18 0.01 -14.81 -1.41
N TRP A 19 0.31 -13.53 -1.66
CA TRP A 19 1.60 -12.95 -1.31
C TRP A 19 1.87 -13.02 0.20
N PHE A 20 0.92 -12.58 1.02
CA PHE A 20 1.10 -12.55 2.47
C PHE A 20 1.36 -13.95 3.03
N THR A 21 0.56 -14.94 2.62
CA THR A 21 0.70 -16.33 3.08
C THR A 21 1.97 -17.01 2.58
N GLY A 22 2.54 -16.56 1.47
CA GLY A 22 3.85 -17.02 1.01
C GLY A 22 5.03 -16.36 1.74
N ALA A 23 4.84 -15.16 2.27
CA ALA A 23 5.87 -14.38 2.95
C ALA A 23 5.88 -14.55 4.48
N PHE A 24 4.73 -14.87 5.09
CA PHE A 24 4.55 -14.93 6.54
C PHE A 24 3.67 -16.11 6.95
N THR A 25 3.95 -16.69 8.13
CA THR A 25 3.16 -17.80 8.67
C THR A 25 1.74 -17.39 9.08
N ALA A 26 1.60 -16.22 9.71
CA ALA A 26 0.32 -15.70 10.18
C ALA A 26 0.37 -14.18 10.39
N PRO A 27 -0.77 -13.47 10.30
CA PRO A 27 -0.89 -12.09 10.74
C PRO A 27 -0.59 -11.90 12.22
N THR A 28 0.00 -10.76 12.60
CA THR A 28 0.10 -10.37 14.01
C THR A 28 -1.24 -9.87 14.55
N PRO A 29 -1.47 -9.86 15.88
CA PRO A 29 -2.69 -9.28 16.45
C PRO A 29 -2.90 -7.80 16.07
N ALA A 30 -1.80 -7.04 15.94
CA ALA A 30 -1.85 -5.65 15.51
C ALA A 30 -2.28 -5.51 14.05
N GLN A 31 -1.87 -6.44 13.17
CA GLN A 31 -2.30 -6.49 11.78
C GLN A 31 -3.78 -6.88 11.67
N GLU A 32 -4.20 -7.95 12.34
CA GLU A 32 -5.59 -8.40 12.39
C GLU A 32 -6.54 -7.28 12.83
N GLY A 33 -6.25 -6.64 13.96
CA GLY A 33 -7.06 -5.55 14.48
C GLY A 33 -7.12 -4.36 13.52
N ALA A 34 -5.98 -3.96 12.95
CA ALA A 34 -5.92 -2.86 12.00
C ALA A 34 -6.73 -3.15 10.73
N TRP A 35 -6.59 -4.35 10.15
CA TRP A 35 -7.25 -4.70 8.90
C TRP A 35 -8.76 -4.84 9.04
N ARG A 36 -9.27 -5.37 10.16
CA ARG A 36 -10.72 -5.39 10.42
C ARG A 36 -11.29 -3.97 10.49
N ALA A 37 -10.63 -3.08 11.22
CA ALA A 37 -11.08 -1.70 11.38
C ALA A 37 -10.98 -0.90 10.06
N ILE A 38 -9.88 -1.04 9.31
CA ILE A 38 -9.72 -0.42 7.98
C ILE A 38 -10.75 -0.98 6.98
N GLY A 39 -11.01 -2.28 7.02
CA GLY A 39 -12.01 -2.94 6.16
C GLY A 39 -13.44 -2.46 6.45
N ALA A 40 -13.73 -2.09 7.70
CA ALA A 40 -14.98 -1.45 8.09
C ALA A 40 -15.06 0.05 7.73
N GLY A 41 -14.03 0.61 7.09
CA GLY A 41 -13.98 2.02 6.70
C GLY A 41 -13.71 2.99 7.85
N SER A 42 -13.18 2.51 8.97
CA SER A 42 -12.87 3.35 10.15
C SER A 42 -11.49 4.00 10.04
N ASP A 43 -11.31 5.16 10.69
CA ASP A 43 -10.00 5.71 11.01
C ASP A 43 -9.34 4.87 12.11
N VAL A 44 -8.05 4.53 11.95
CA VAL A 44 -7.37 3.57 12.82
C VAL A 44 -6.08 4.13 13.40
N LEU A 45 -5.95 4.07 14.73
CA LEU A 45 -4.70 4.29 15.45
C LEU A 45 -4.16 2.95 15.97
N VAL A 46 -3.03 2.50 15.45
CA VAL A 46 -2.39 1.24 15.88
C VAL A 46 -1.36 1.51 16.97
N VAL A 47 -1.64 1.10 18.20
CA VAL A 47 -0.71 1.14 19.33
C VAL A 47 -0.20 -0.28 19.61
N ALA A 48 1.06 -0.55 19.27
CA ALA A 48 1.69 -1.85 19.48
C ALA A 48 3.22 -1.72 19.65
N PRO A 49 3.90 -2.70 20.28
CA PRO A 49 5.35 -2.73 20.39
C PRO A 49 6.10 -2.65 19.04
N THR A 50 7.40 -2.40 19.10
CA THR A 50 8.29 -2.61 17.95
C THR A 50 8.25 -4.07 17.51
N GLY A 51 8.48 -4.34 16.22
CA GLY A 51 8.39 -5.69 15.67
C GLY A 51 6.97 -6.24 15.45
N SER A 52 5.90 -5.56 15.89
CA SER A 52 4.51 -6.05 15.70
C SER A 52 3.96 -5.91 14.27
N GLY A 53 4.79 -5.56 13.29
CA GLY A 53 4.36 -5.46 11.88
C GLY A 53 3.48 -4.25 11.54
N LYS A 54 3.49 -3.19 12.36
CA LYS A 54 2.63 -1.98 12.20
C LYS A 54 2.72 -1.35 10.81
N THR A 55 3.91 -1.30 10.22
CA THR A 55 4.09 -0.77 8.86
C THR A 55 3.26 -1.54 7.85
N LEU A 56 3.38 -2.87 7.85
CA LEU A 56 2.59 -3.71 6.94
C LEU A 56 1.10 -3.69 7.30
N ALA A 57 0.75 -3.55 8.59
CA ALA A 57 -0.63 -3.36 9.02
C ALA A 57 -1.30 -2.16 8.34
N ALA A 58 -0.61 -1.01 8.30
CA ALA A 58 -1.11 0.19 7.66
C ALA A 58 -1.10 0.09 6.12
N PHE A 59 0.01 -0.38 5.53
CA PHE A 59 0.20 -0.33 4.08
C PHE A 59 -0.52 -1.43 3.32
N LEU A 60 -0.65 -2.65 3.85
CA LEU A 60 -1.17 -3.77 3.08
C LEU A 60 -2.61 -3.52 2.62
N ALA A 61 -3.46 -2.97 3.50
CA ALA A 61 -4.83 -2.62 3.17
C ALA A 61 -4.92 -1.54 2.09
N ALA A 62 -3.99 -0.58 2.08
CA ALA A 62 -3.91 0.42 1.04
C ALA A 62 -3.44 -0.17 -0.30
N LEU A 63 -2.41 -1.03 -0.28
CA LEU A 63 -1.90 -1.72 -1.46
C LEU A 63 -2.95 -2.61 -2.11
N ASP A 64 -3.74 -3.34 -1.32
CA ASP A 64 -4.81 -4.20 -1.81
C ASP A 64 -5.87 -3.42 -2.60
N LYS A 65 -6.32 -2.28 -2.05
CA LYS A 65 -7.25 -1.37 -2.73
C LYS A 65 -6.65 -0.84 -4.03
N LEU A 66 -5.39 -0.41 -4.02
CA LEU A 66 -4.71 0.10 -5.21
C LEU A 66 -4.50 -0.98 -6.28
N ALA A 67 -4.30 -2.23 -5.88
CA ALA A 67 -4.09 -3.34 -6.79
C ALA A 67 -5.39 -3.78 -7.49
N GLY A 68 -6.54 -3.63 -6.82
CA GLY A 68 -7.85 -3.96 -7.38
C GLY A 68 -8.42 -2.93 -8.34
N GLU A 69 -7.84 -1.73 -8.42
CA GLU A 69 -8.38 -0.61 -9.21
C GLU A 69 -7.33 -0.03 -10.16
N PRO A 70 -7.65 0.12 -11.46
CA PRO A 70 -6.74 0.77 -12.40
C PRO A 70 -6.45 2.21 -11.96
N PRO A 71 -5.24 2.72 -12.23
CA PRO A 71 -4.92 4.10 -11.91
C PRO A 71 -5.87 5.06 -12.64
N PRO A 72 -6.36 6.13 -11.99
CA PRO A 72 -7.20 7.12 -12.66
C PRO A 72 -6.54 7.70 -13.92
N ALA A 73 -7.33 7.94 -14.96
CA ALA A 73 -6.86 8.55 -16.21
C ALA A 73 -6.22 9.93 -15.97
N GLU A 74 -6.83 10.74 -15.10
CA GLU A 74 -6.31 12.05 -14.70
C GLU A 74 -5.09 11.92 -13.78
N THR A 75 -3.92 12.39 -14.25
CA THR A 75 -2.66 12.33 -13.48
C THR A 75 -2.76 12.96 -12.09
N LYS A 76 -3.52 14.05 -11.92
CA LYS A 76 -3.70 14.74 -10.64
C LYS A 76 -4.43 13.88 -9.59
N LYS A 77 -5.17 12.85 -10.00
CA LYS A 77 -5.91 11.93 -9.13
C LYS A 77 -5.16 10.63 -8.83
N ARG A 78 -3.94 10.44 -9.37
CA ARG A 78 -3.17 9.20 -9.20
C ARG A 78 -2.52 9.06 -7.82
N CYS A 79 -2.31 10.16 -7.09
CA CYS A 79 -1.89 10.10 -5.69
C CYS A 79 -3.08 9.71 -4.81
N ARG A 80 -3.16 8.42 -4.44
CA ARG A 80 -4.28 7.83 -3.70
C ARG A 80 -3.95 7.48 -2.24
N VAL A 81 -2.67 7.48 -1.86
CA VAL A 81 -2.19 7.17 -0.51
C VAL A 81 -1.07 8.14 -0.15
N LEU A 82 -1.16 8.79 1.01
CA LEU A 82 -0.13 9.69 1.54
C LEU A 82 0.43 9.15 2.85
N TYR A 83 1.70 8.80 2.85
CA TYR A 83 2.45 8.49 4.07
C TYR A 83 3.22 9.73 4.54
N VAL A 84 3.03 10.09 5.81
CA VAL A 84 3.73 11.21 6.44
C VAL A 84 4.64 10.66 7.53
N SER A 85 5.92 11.01 7.44
CA SER A 85 6.94 10.65 8.43
C SER A 85 7.52 11.89 9.08
N PRO A 86 7.76 11.88 10.41
CA PRO A 86 8.50 12.96 11.06
C PRO A 86 9.99 12.97 10.68
N LEU A 87 10.52 11.89 10.09
CA LEU A 87 11.94 11.73 9.75
C LEU A 87 12.15 11.30 8.30
N LYS A 88 13.11 11.93 7.60
CA LYS A 88 13.50 11.55 6.23
C LYS A 88 13.97 10.09 6.16
N ALA A 89 14.80 9.65 7.12
CA ALA A 89 15.32 8.28 7.16
C ALA A 89 14.19 7.24 7.21
N LEU A 90 13.16 7.49 8.03
CA LEU A 90 12.01 6.59 8.14
C LEU A 90 11.18 6.55 6.84
N ALA A 91 11.09 7.66 6.10
CA ALA A 91 10.43 7.65 4.78
C ALA A 91 11.19 6.77 3.77
N VAL A 92 12.52 6.83 3.78
CA VAL A 92 13.38 5.97 2.94
C VAL A 92 13.24 4.51 3.32
N ASP A 93 13.23 4.21 4.63
CA ASP A 93 13.05 2.85 5.13
C ASP A 93 11.68 2.28 4.73
N VAL A 94 10.62 3.08 4.80
CA VAL A 94 9.28 2.67 4.35
C VAL A 94 9.26 2.39 2.85
N GLU A 95 9.82 3.26 2.02
CA GLU A 95 9.92 3.03 0.57
C GLU A 95 10.63 1.70 0.26
N ARG A 96 11.75 1.42 0.95
CA ARG A 96 12.46 0.13 0.82
C ARG A 96 11.58 -1.05 1.24
N ASN A 97 10.88 -0.94 2.36
CA ASN A 97 10.03 -1.99 2.90
C ASN A 97 8.81 -2.30 2.00
N LEU A 98 8.36 -1.34 1.19
CA LEU A 98 7.26 -1.54 0.24
C LEU A 98 7.65 -2.34 -1.00
N ARG A 99 8.95 -2.50 -1.31
CA ARG A 99 9.40 -3.21 -2.52
C ARG A 99 8.95 -4.67 -2.55
N SER A 100 9.05 -5.36 -1.41
CA SER A 100 8.67 -6.77 -1.30
C SER A 100 7.16 -6.99 -1.55
N PRO A 101 6.22 -6.31 -0.84
CA PRO A 101 4.80 -6.46 -1.12
C PRO A 101 4.43 -6.05 -2.55
N LEU A 102 4.96 -4.93 -3.07
CA LEU A 102 4.64 -4.49 -4.42
C LEU A 102 5.02 -5.54 -5.47
N THR A 103 6.24 -6.09 -5.36
CA THR A 103 6.73 -7.11 -6.30
C THR A 103 5.94 -8.40 -6.16
N GLY A 104 5.71 -8.85 -4.93
CA GLY A 104 5.06 -10.13 -4.68
C GLY A 104 3.57 -10.12 -5.02
N ILE A 105 2.84 -9.04 -4.71
CA ILE A 105 1.43 -8.89 -5.11
C ILE A 105 1.31 -8.87 -6.65
N ARG A 106 2.24 -8.19 -7.33
CA ARG A 106 2.30 -8.19 -8.79
C ARG A 106 2.53 -9.60 -9.37
N GLN A 107 3.48 -10.35 -8.81
CA GLN A 107 3.76 -11.72 -9.24
C GLN A 107 2.57 -12.65 -9.01
N GLU A 108 1.90 -12.54 -7.85
CA GLU A 108 0.71 -13.32 -7.54
C GLU A 108 -0.47 -12.97 -8.44
N ALA A 109 -0.66 -11.69 -8.78
CA ALA A 109 -1.67 -11.26 -9.74
C ALA A 109 -1.45 -11.93 -11.11
N VAL A 110 -0.21 -11.89 -11.62
CA VAL A 110 0.15 -12.56 -12.88
C VAL A 110 -0.07 -14.08 -12.80
N ARG A 111 0.36 -14.72 -11.71
CA ARG A 111 0.19 -16.16 -11.48
C ARG A 111 -1.29 -16.57 -11.49
N LEU A 112 -2.16 -15.71 -11.00
CA LEU A 112 -3.61 -15.91 -10.93
C LEU A 112 -4.35 -15.46 -12.21
N GLY A 113 -3.64 -14.95 -13.22
CA GLY A 113 -4.24 -14.43 -14.45
C GLY A 113 -5.03 -13.12 -14.26
N MET A 114 -4.75 -12.37 -13.19
CA MET A 114 -5.35 -11.08 -12.91
C MET A 114 -4.58 -9.95 -13.60
N PRO A 115 -5.22 -8.79 -13.86
CA PRO A 115 -4.52 -7.60 -14.34
C PRO A 115 -3.35 -7.23 -13.42
N GLU A 116 -2.25 -6.82 -14.03
CA GLU A 116 -1.06 -6.47 -13.28
C GLU A 116 -1.23 -5.11 -12.57
N PRO A 117 -1.00 -5.01 -11.26
CA PRO A 117 -1.19 -3.77 -10.53
C PRO A 117 -0.09 -2.73 -10.86
N GLU A 118 -0.50 -1.57 -11.38
CA GLU A 118 0.37 -0.44 -11.65
C GLU A 118 0.47 0.50 -10.44
N ILE A 119 1.26 0.11 -9.43
CA ILE A 119 1.46 0.91 -8.21
C ILE A 119 2.85 1.56 -8.24
N GLN A 120 2.88 2.89 -8.09
CA GLN A 120 4.10 3.69 -8.01
C GLN A 120 4.27 4.28 -6.60
N VAL A 121 5.51 4.35 -6.14
CA VAL A 121 5.90 5.00 -4.88
C VAL A 121 6.77 6.19 -5.22
N GLY A 122 6.41 7.37 -4.71
CA GLY A 122 7.20 8.59 -4.85
C GLY A 122 7.47 9.21 -3.49
N THR A 123 8.67 9.78 -3.31
CA THR A 123 9.04 10.51 -2.10
C THR A 123 9.20 12.00 -2.39
N ARG A 124 8.67 12.83 -1.50
CA ARG A 124 8.88 14.28 -1.51
C ARG A 124 9.40 14.69 -0.15
N SER A 125 10.64 15.15 -0.09
CA SER A 125 11.25 15.72 1.11
C SER A 125 11.51 17.21 0.90
N GLY A 126 11.66 17.98 1.98
CA GLY A 126 11.94 19.43 1.90
C GLY A 126 13.18 19.81 1.08
N ASP A 127 14.03 18.84 0.70
CA ASP A 127 15.20 19.04 -0.18
C ASP A 127 14.88 18.85 -1.67
N THR A 128 13.59 18.72 -2.03
CA THR A 128 13.19 18.76 -3.43
C THR A 128 13.55 20.16 -3.94
N ARG A 129 14.69 20.30 -4.65
CA ARG A 129 15.00 21.53 -5.38
C ARG A 129 13.73 21.90 -6.18
N PRO A 130 13.39 23.20 -6.34
CA PRO A 130 12.35 23.57 -7.28
C PRO A 130 12.68 22.86 -8.60
N PRO A 131 11.72 22.16 -9.24
CA PRO A 131 12.01 21.49 -10.49
C PRO A 131 12.62 22.54 -11.41
N SER A 132 13.86 22.30 -11.85
CA SER A 132 14.37 22.97 -13.05
C SER A 132 13.31 22.73 -14.11
N ALA A 133 12.75 23.82 -14.64
CA ALA A 133 11.63 23.78 -15.56
C ALA A 133 12.00 23.00 -16.84
N ALA A 134 11.78 21.68 -16.81
CA ALA A 134 11.80 20.70 -17.91
C ALA A 134 11.79 19.33 -17.23
N LEU A 135 10.66 18.65 -17.04
CA LEU A 135 10.00 17.86 -18.07
C LEU A 135 8.53 17.65 -17.64
N TRP A 136 7.70 18.64 -17.93
CA TRP A 136 6.25 18.48 -18.04
C TRP A 136 5.88 19.00 -19.43
N PRO A 137 5.33 18.19 -20.34
CA PRO A 137 4.96 18.70 -21.66
C PRO A 137 3.84 19.73 -21.47
N PRO A 138 3.96 20.95 -22.05
CA PRO A 138 2.88 21.91 -22.01
C PRO A 138 1.67 21.33 -22.74
N ALA A 139 0.51 21.37 -22.09
CA ALA A 139 -0.76 21.09 -22.74
C ALA A 139 -0.91 22.04 -23.94
N ARG A 140 -0.95 21.47 -25.15
CA ARG A 140 -1.30 22.24 -26.35
C ARG A 140 -2.73 22.73 -26.16
N ARG A 141 -2.88 24.05 -26.08
CA ARG A 141 -4.16 24.73 -26.18
C ARG A 141 -4.49 24.75 -27.68
N THR A 142 -5.41 23.90 -28.12
CA THR A 142 -6.06 24.09 -29.41
C THR A 142 -7.18 25.10 -29.25
N SER A 143 -7.31 25.96 -30.25
CA SER A 143 -8.21 27.10 -30.39
C SER A 143 -9.69 26.77 -30.26
#